data_AF-A0A6A5EYY8-F1
#
_entry.id   AF-A0A6A5EYY8-F1
#
_cell.length_a   1.000
_cell.length_b   1.000
_cell.length_c   1.000
_cell.angle_alpha   90.00
_cell.angle_beta   90.00
_cell.angle_gamma   90.00
#
_symmetry.space_group_name_H-M   'P 1'
#
loop_
_entity.id
_entity.type
_entity.pdbx_description
1 polymer ?
#
loop_
_entity_poly.entity_id
_entity_poly.type
_entity_poly.pdbx_seq_one_letter_code
_entity_poly.pdbx_strand_id
1 'polypeptide(L)'
;MAGIYVSNSAAERIGYITRAQSFSACHRLHSIHLSDEENKRVYGKCNNPNGHGHNYKVEVTVRGKIDSLTGMVMNLTDLKRCIEEVIMIPLDHKNLDEDVPYFASVVSTTENVAVYIWDNMVKVLPSNLLYEIKIHETDNNVVIYRGD
;
A
#
# COMPACT_ATOMS: atom_id res chain seq x y z
N MET A 1 2.09 56.44 10.05
CA MET A 1 1.31 55.72 9.03
C MET A 1 1.89 54.30 8.92
N ALA A 2 1.45 53.40 9.80
CA ALA A 2 1.85 52.00 9.77
C ALA A 2 0.98 51.29 8.73
N GLY A 3 1.59 50.83 7.64
CA GLY A 3 0.92 50.06 6.59
C GLY A 3 0.48 48.72 7.14
N ILE A 4 -0.83 48.50 7.15
CA ILE A 4 -1.46 47.23 7.46
C ILE A 4 -1.04 46.25 6.35
N TYR A 5 -0.13 45.33 6.66
CA TYR A 5 0.09 44.16 5.82
C TYR A 5 -1.18 43.32 5.88
N VAL A 6 -2.00 43.42 4.84
CA VAL A 6 -3.11 42.50 4.62
C VAL A 6 -2.48 41.13 4.37
N SER A 7 -2.47 40.28 5.40
CA SER A 7 -2.13 38.87 5.24
C SER A 7 -3.21 38.26 4.36
N ASN A 8 -2.92 38.15 3.08
CA ASN A 8 -3.78 37.47 2.13
C ASN A 8 -3.78 35.98 2.51
N SER A 9 -4.76 35.60 3.32
CA SER A 9 -5.08 34.21 3.66
C SER A 9 -5.53 33.51 2.37
N ALA A 10 -4.58 33.14 1.51
CA ALA A 10 -4.86 32.23 0.42
C ALA A 10 -5.41 30.95 1.03
N ALA A 11 -6.63 30.57 0.66
CA ALA A 11 -7.29 29.36 1.17
C ALA A 11 -6.32 28.18 1.07
N GLU A 12 -6.16 27.44 2.18
CA GLU A 12 -5.26 26.29 2.23
C GLU A 12 -5.70 25.26 1.19
N ARG A 13 -4.86 25.06 0.15
CA ARG A 13 -5.13 24.10 -0.91
C ARG A 13 -4.64 22.72 -0.46
N ILE A 14 -5.54 21.74 -0.50
CA ILE A 14 -5.22 20.33 -0.26
C ILE A 14 -4.95 19.65 -1.60
N GLY A 15 -3.82 18.97 -1.69
CA GLY A 15 -3.45 18.15 -2.84
C GLY A 15 -3.42 16.66 -2.49
N TYR A 16 -3.49 15.84 -3.53
CA TYR A 16 -3.34 14.39 -3.47
C TYR A 16 -2.26 14.00 -4.46
N ILE A 17 -1.32 13.16 -4.03
CA ILE A 17 -0.27 12.63 -4.89
C ILE A 17 -0.37 11.13 -4.83
N THR A 18 -0.55 10.50 -5.99
CA THR A 18 -0.50 9.04 -6.13
C THR A 18 0.76 8.64 -6.86
N ARG A 19 1.54 7.72 -6.26
CA ARG A 19 2.66 7.08 -6.93
C ARG A 19 2.34 5.60 -7.12
N ALA A 20 2.40 5.15 -8.36
CA ALA A 20 2.19 3.75 -8.73
C ALA A 20 3.54 3.02 -8.88
N GLN A 21 3.57 1.75 -8.48
CA GLN A 21 4.70 0.85 -8.63
C GLN A 21 4.18 -0.57 -8.84
N SER A 22 4.94 -1.41 -9.53
CA SER A 22 4.63 -2.83 -9.69
C SER A 22 5.69 -3.69 -9.02
N PHE A 23 5.26 -4.80 -8.44
CA PHE A 23 6.12 -5.85 -7.89
C PHE A 23 5.56 -7.23 -8.27
N SER A 24 6.44 -8.20 -8.44
CA SER A 24 6.06 -9.58 -8.77
C SER A 24 6.23 -10.46 -7.55
N ALA A 25 5.18 -11.17 -7.14
CA ALA A 25 5.25 -12.07 -5.99
C ALA A 25 4.40 -13.33 -6.21
N CYS A 26 4.81 -14.44 -5.60
CA CYS A 26 4.01 -15.66 -5.51
C CYS A 26 3.42 -15.84 -4.12
N HIS A 27 2.33 -16.58 -4.03
CA HIS A 27 1.63 -16.89 -2.79
C HIS A 27 0.68 -18.10 -2.94
N ARG A 28 0.14 -18.55 -1.82
CA ARG A 28 -0.93 -19.55 -1.70
C ARG A 28 -1.92 -19.06 -0.64
N LEU A 29 -3.18 -18.90 -1.04
CA LEU A 29 -4.23 -18.59 -0.07
C LEU A 29 -4.56 -19.85 0.72
N HIS A 30 -4.06 -19.96 1.96
CA HIS A 30 -4.30 -21.06 2.87
C HIS A 30 -4.35 -20.56 4.32
N SER A 31 -5.39 -20.93 5.06
CA SER A 31 -5.55 -20.63 6.48
C SER A 31 -5.16 -21.85 7.31
N ILE A 32 -4.27 -21.63 8.29
CA ILE A 32 -3.87 -22.65 9.28
C ILE A 32 -5.00 -23.03 10.25
N HIS A 33 -6.11 -22.29 10.23
CA HIS A 33 -7.26 -22.51 11.11
C HIS A 33 -8.40 -23.28 10.42
N LEU A 34 -8.24 -23.64 9.14
CA LEU A 34 -9.20 -24.40 8.36
C LEU A 34 -8.62 -25.79 8.01
N SER A 35 -9.48 -26.79 7.85
CA SER A 35 -9.05 -28.08 7.27
C SER A 35 -8.59 -27.92 5.81
N ASP A 36 -7.93 -28.93 5.26
CA ASP A 36 -7.54 -28.93 3.84
C ASP A 36 -8.76 -28.88 2.91
N GLU A 37 -9.84 -29.59 3.23
CA GLU A 37 -11.09 -29.56 2.47
C GLU A 37 -11.76 -28.18 2.55
N GLU A 38 -11.75 -27.56 3.72
CA GLU A 38 -12.28 -26.21 3.92
C GLU A 38 -11.48 -25.18 3.15
N ASN A 39 -10.15 -25.23 3.22
CA ASN A 39 -9.25 -24.38 2.45
C ASN A 39 -9.49 -24.50 0.96
N LYS A 40 -9.56 -25.73 0.45
CA LYS A 40 -9.84 -26.00 -0.97
C LYS A 40 -11.23 -25.48 -1.39
N ARG A 41 -12.23 -25.60 -0.51
CA ARG A 41 -13.59 -25.08 -0.76
C ARG A 41 -13.64 -23.56 -0.77
N VAL A 42 -12.95 -22.89 0.18
CA VAL A 42 -12.96 -21.43 0.34
C VAL A 42 -12.13 -20.75 -0.74
N TYR A 43 -10.89 -21.19 -0.95
CA TYR A 43 -9.93 -20.50 -1.81
C TYR A 43 -9.80 -21.12 -3.20
N GLY A 44 -10.37 -22.30 -3.44
CA GLY A 44 -10.43 -22.93 -4.76
C GLY A 44 -9.06 -23.06 -5.41
N LYS A 45 -8.93 -22.50 -6.63
CA LYS A 45 -7.67 -22.55 -7.41
C LYS A 45 -6.51 -21.81 -6.73
N CYS A 46 -6.80 -20.78 -5.92
CA CYS A 46 -5.78 -20.02 -5.22
C CYS A 46 -5.14 -20.81 -4.05
N ASN A 47 -5.71 -21.95 -3.67
CA ASN A 47 -5.14 -22.88 -2.68
C ASN A 47 -4.16 -23.91 -3.26
N ASN A 48 -3.77 -23.79 -4.54
CA ASN A 48 -2.82 -24.70 -5.18
C ASN A 48 -1.61 -24.97 -4.27
N PRO A 49 -1.26 -26.25 -3.93
CA PRO A 49 -0.18 -26.55 -2.99
C PRO A 49 1.19 -25.96 -3.35
N ASN A 50 1.45 -25.77 -4.65
CA ASN A 50 2.69 -25.16 -5.16
C ASN A 50 2.57 -23.63 -5.37
N GLY A 51 1.47 -23.02 -4.90
CA GLY A 51 1.19 -21.60 -5.06
C GLY A 51 0.86 -21.18 -6.49
N HIS A 52 0.80 -19.87 -6.67
CA HIS A 52 0.68 -19.14 -7.93
C HIS A 52 1.25 -17.74 -7.72
N GLY A 53 1.23 -16.86 -8.72
CA GLY A 53 1.77 -15.51 -8.53
C GLY A 53 1.14 -14.48 -9.44
N HIS A 54 1.42 -13.22 -9.11
CA HIS A 54 0.85 -12.05 -9.77
C HIS A 54 1.91 -10.98 -9.98
N ASN A 55 1.65 -10.14 -10.99
CA ASN A 55 2.32 -8.85 -11.14
C ASN A 55 1.42 -7.81 -10.50
N TYR A 56 1.58 -7.63 -9.19
CA TYR A 56 0.81 -6.66 -8.45
C TYR A 56 1.14 -5.25 -8.93
N LYS A 57 0.13 -4.38 -9.01
CA LYS A 57 0.32 -2.93 -9.12
C LYS A 57 -0.22 -2.28 -7.88
N VAL A 58 0.63 -1.57 -7.15
CA VAL A 58 0.26 -0.79 -5.97
C VAL A 58 0.29 0.69 -6.28
N GLU A 59 -0.73 1.40 -5.83
CA GLU A 59 -0.84 2.85 -5.86
C GLU A 59 -0.88 3.36 -4.42
N VAL A 60 0.13 4.14 -4.06
CA VAL A 60 0.20 4.80 -2.75
C VAL A 60 -0.21 6.25 -2.93
N THR A 61 -1.30 6.65 -2.27
CA THR A 61 -1.78 8.02 -2.29
C THR A 61 -1.51 8.70 -0.96
N VAL A 62 -0.84 9.85 -1.02
CA VAL A 62 -0.69 10.78 0.10
C VAL A 62 -1.55 12.02 -0.11
N ARG A 63 -2.02 12.62 0.97
CA ARG A 63 -2.87 13.80 1.00
C ARG A 63 -2.32 14.81 2.00
N GLY A 64 -2.27 16.08 1.63
CA GLY A 64 -1.82 17.14 2.53
C GLY A 64 -1.93 18.52 1.94
N LYS A 65 -1.49 19.52 2.70
CA LYS A 65 -1.42 20.91 2.24
C LYS A 65 -0.36 21.03 1.14
N ILE A 66 -0.67 21.79 0.09
CA ILE A 66 0.31 22.19 -0.89
C ILE A 66 1.17 23.28 -0.27
N ASP A 67 2.44 22.99 -0.04
CA ASP A 67 3.39 23.94 0.52
C ASP A 67 3.52 25.17 -0.38
N SER A 68 3.43 26.36 0.20
CA SER A 68 3.37 27.63 -0.55
C SER A 68 4.68 28.02 -1.22
N LEU A 69 5.81 27.47 -0.75
CA LEU A 69 7.14 27.79 -1.27
C LEU A 69 7.57 26.82 -2.37
N THR A 70 7.31 25.53 -2.15
CA THR A 70 7.75 24.43 -3.01
C THR A 70 6.67 23.96 -3.97
N GLY A 71 5.39 24.22 -3.68
CA GLY A 71 4.25 23.74 -4.47
C GLY A 71 3.98 22.24 -4.33
N MET A 72 4.56 21.56 -3.33
CA MET A 72 4.45 20.12 -3.13
C MET A 72 3.57 19.76 -1.93
N VAL A 73 2.86 18.64 -2.00
CA VAL A 73 2.30 17.97 -0.79
C VAL A 73 3.40 17.20 -0.07
N MET A 74 4.21 16.48 -0.84
CA MET A 74 5.37 15.72 -0.39
C MET A 74 6.37 15.67 -1.55
N ASN A 75 7.66 15.63 -1.25
CA ASN A 75 8.68 15.38 -2.26
C ASN A 75 8.53 13.95 -2.82
N LEU A 76 8.37 13.82 -4.14
CA LEU A 76 8.20 12.53 -4.80
C LEU A 76 9.40 11.58 -4.64
N THR A 77 10.60 12.12 -4.44
CA THR A 77 11.80 11.32 -4.17
C THR A 77 11.71 10.64 -2.80
N ASP A 78 11.16 11.34 -1.80
CA ASP A 78 10.94 10.76 -0.47
C ASP A 78 9.84 9.70 -0.51
N LEU A 79 8.72 9.96 -1.19
CA LEU A 79 7.66 8.97 -1.37
C LEU A 79 8.16 7.72 -2.10
N LYS A 80 9.03 7.89 -3.11
CA LYS A 80 9.69 6.76 -3.79
C LYS A 80 10.51 5.93 -2.82
N ARG A 81 11.30 6.55 -1.95
CA ARG A 81 12.13 5.86 -0.95
C ARG A 81 11.27 5.07 0.05
N CYS A 82 10.16 5.65 0.53
CA CYS A 82 9.24 4.93 1.42
C CYS A 82 8.63 3.70 0.73
N ILE A 83 8.21 3.84 -0.54
CA ILE A 83 7.70 2.70 -1.34
C ILE A 83 8.78 1.64 -1.55
N GLU A 84 10.01 2.04 -1.83
CA GLU A 84 11.12 1.10 -1.98
C GLU A 84 11.34 0.27 -0.71
N GLU A 85 11.36 0.93 0.45
CA GLU A 85 11.58 0.30 1.76
C GLU A 85 10.43 -0.61 2.19
N VAL A 86 9.18 -0.19 1.99
CA VAL A 86 8.00 -0.89 2.52
C VAL A 86 7.42 -1.93 1.55
N ILE A 87 7.62 -1.72 0.24
CA ILE A 87 6.98 -2.55 -0.80
C ILE A 87 8.05 -3.30 -1.57
N MET A 88 8.99 -2.60 -2.22
CA MET A 88 9.87 -3.26 -3.20
C MET A 88 10.85 -4.23 -2.54
N ILE A 89 11.59 -3.76 -1.52
CA ILE A 89 12.57 -4.60 -0.82
C ILE A 89 11.93 -5.84 -0.17
N PRO A 90 10.80 -5.72 0.56
CA PRO A 90 10.22 -6.89 1.24
C PRO A 90 9.31 -7.75 0.36
N LEU A 91 8.73 -7.26 -0.74
CA LEU A 91 7.70 -7.99 -1.50
C LEU A 91 8.10 -8.36 -2.93
N ASP A 92 9.01 -7.63 -3.58
CA ASP A 92 9.34 -7.89 -4.98
C ASP A 92 10.21 -9.14 -5.15
N HIS A 93 9.84 -9.98 -6.11
CA HIS A 93 10.44 -11.28 -6.38
C HIS A 93 10.47 -12.22 -5.15
N LYS A 94 9.42 -12.15 -4.32
CA LYS A 94 9.27 -12.98 -3.12
C LYS A 94 8.10 -13.95 -3.19
N ASN A 95 8.18 -15.00 -2.38
CA ASN A 95 7.01 -15.72 -1.91
C ASN A 95 6.45 -15.02 -0.67
N LEU A 96 5.22 -14.51 -0.73
CA LEU A 96 4.62 -13.78 0.37
C LEU A 96 4.55 -14.63 1.65
N ASP A 97 4.12 -15.88 1.55
CA ASP A 97 3.85 -16.73 2.71
C ASP A 97 5.14 -17.26 3.36
N GLU A 98 6.23 -17.38 2.60
CA GLU A 98 7.49 -17.99 3.04
C GLU A 98 8.58 -16.94 3.36
N ASP A 99 8.68 -15.87 2.57
CA ASP A 99 9.77 -14.89 2.68
C ASP A 99 9.41 -13.66 3.51
N VAL A 100 8.12 -13.42 3.78
CA VAL A 100 7.64 -12.23 4.48
C VAL A 100 7.03 -12.65 5.83
N PRO A 101 7.72 -12.42 6.96
CA PRO A 101 7.32 -12.97 8.27
C PRO A 101 5.89 -12.64 8.71
N TYR A 102 5.32 -11.53 8.23
CA TYR A 102 3.93 -11.15 8.50
C TYR A 102 2.92 -12.20 8.04
N PHE A 103 3.13 -12.80 6.85
CA PHE A 103 2.18 -13.75 6.27
C PHE A 103 2.34 -15.19 6.78
N ALA A 104 3.33 -15.47 7.63
CA ALA A 104 3.47 -16.77 8.28
C ALA A 104 2.26 -17.16 9.14
N SER A 105 1.46 -16.18 9.60
CA SER A 105 0.25 -16.40 10.39
C SER A 105 -0.99 -15.65 9.85
N VAL A 106 -0.85 -14.97 8.72
CA VAL A 106 -1.90 -14.15 8.11
C VAL A 106 -2.04 -14.57 6.65
N VAL A 107 -3.25 -14.92 6.22
CA VAL A 107 -3.50 -15.33 4.84
C VAL A 107 -3.16 -14.18 3.88
N SER A 108 -2.36 -14.44 2.85
CA SER A 108 -1.86 -13.46 1.87
C SER A 108 -2.88 -13.01 0.80
N THR A 109 -4.15 -12.82 1.19
CA THR A 109 -5.17 -12.17 0.37
C THR A 109 -4.77 -10.73 0.02
N THR A 110 -5.23 -10.19 -1.09
CA THR A 110 -4.92 -8.80 -1.50
C THR A 110 -5.31 -7.77 -0.43
N GLU A 111 -6.39 -8.02 0.32
CA GLU A 111 -6.82 -7.24 1.49
C GLU A 111 -5.75 -7.17 2.57
N ASN A 112 -5.24 -8.31 3.01
CA ASN A 112 -4.17 -8.36 4.01
C ASN A 112 -2.84 -7.81 3.50
N VAL A 113 -2.56 -7.89 2.19
CA VAL A 113 -1.41 -7.19 1.59
C VAL A 113 -1.58 -5.67 1.66
N ALA A 114 -2.79 -5.15 1.40
CA ALA A 114 -3.08 -3.72 1.53
C ALA A 114 -2.93 -3.23 2.98
N VAL A 115 -3.39 -4.02 3.95
CA VAL A 115 -3.20 -3.76 5.39
C VAL A 115 -1.72 -3.79 5.77
N TYR A 116 -0.98 -4.83 5.35
CA TYR A 116 0.47 -4.93 5.60
C TYR A 116 1.22 -3.70 5.07
N ILE A 117 0.93 -3.28 3.83
CA ILE A 117 1.57 -2.11 3.23
C ILE A 117 1.18 -0.86 4.01
N TRP A 118 -0.09 -0.66 4.32
CA TRP A 118 -0.56 0.49 5.10
C TRP A 118 0.14 0.60 6.45
N ASP A 119 0.13 -0.48 7.24
CA ASP A 119 0.69 -0.52 8.59
C ASP A 119 2.20 -0.24 8.61
N ASN A 120 2.92 -0.58 7.54
CA ASN A 120 4.33 -0.25 7.41
C ASN A 120 4.56 1.16 6.83
N MET A 121 3.72 1.62 5.89
CA MET A 121 3.79 2.97 5.34
C MET A 121 3.55 4.03 6.42
N VAL A 122 2.61 3.83 7.35
CA VAL A 122 2.36 4.78 8.45
C VAL A 122 3.56 4.96 9.39
N LYS A 123 4.48 3.99 9.44
CA LYS A 123 5.70 4.06 10.27
C LYS A 123 6.80 4.90 9.63
N VAL A 124 6.86 4.95 8.30
CA VAL A 124 7.93 5.64 7.55
C VAL A 124 7.49 6.98 6.97
N LEU A 125 6.18 7.20 6.78
CA LEU A 125 5.64 8.47 6.32
C LEU A 125 5.45 9.46 7.47
N PRO A 126 5.53 10.77 7.20
CA PRO A 126 5.05 11.77 8.14
C PRO A 126 3.58 11.54 8.52
N SER A 127 3.25 11.80 9.79
CA SER A 127 1.92 11.54 10.34
C SER A 127 0.81 12.23 9.54
N ASN A 128 -0.32 11.54 9.37
CA ASN A 128 -1.53 12.01 8.68
C ASN A 128 -1.36 12.35 7.19
N LEU A 129 -0.27 11.94 6.54
CA LEU A 129 -0.13 12.07 5.07
C LEU A 129 -0.70 10.90 4.29
N LEU A 130 -0.60 9.66 4.80
CA LEU A 130 -1.10 8.50 4.08
C LEU A 130 -2.63 8.57 3.96
N TYR A 131 -3.14 8.37 2.74
CA TYR A 131 -4.57 8.49 2.45
C TYR A 131 -5.17 7.21 1.88
N GLU A 132 -4.47 6.53 0.97
CA GLU A 132 -5.00 5.34 0.31
C GLU A 132 -3.87 4.41 -0.12
N ILE A 133 -4.02 3.12 0.16
CA ILE A 133 -3.29 2.04 -0.51
C ILE A 133 -4.30 1.35 -1.44
N LYS A 134 -4.00 1.32 -2.73
CA LYS A 134 -4.77 0.56 -3.71
C LYS A 134 -3.88 -0.48 -4.37
N ILE A 135 -4.35 -1.73 -4.41
CA ILE A 135 -3.62 -2.84 -5.02
C ILE A 135 -4.48 -3.46 -6.09
N HIS A 136 -3.92 -3.57 -7.29
CA HIS A 136 -4.41 -4.43 -8.34
C HIS A 136 -3.63 -5.75 -8.25
N GLU A 137 -4.29 -6.83 -7.84
CA GLU A 137 -3.73 -8.17 -7.93
C GLU A 137 -3.71 -8.63 -9.39
N THR A 138 -4.80 -8.33 -10.11
CA THR A 138 -4.93 -8.45 -11.56
C THR A 138 -5.65 -7.22 -12.11
N ASP A 139 -5.83 -7.14 -13.43
CA ASP A 139 -6.60 -6.06 -14.06
C ASP A 139 -8.06 -5.99 -13.57
N ASN A 140 -8.60 -7.12 -13.08
CA ASN A 140 -10.01 -7.25 -12.68
C ASN A 140 -10.21 -7.29 -11.16
N ASN A 141 -9.15 -7.49 -10.37
CA ASN A 141 -9.22 -7.62 -8.92
C ASN A 141 -8.48 -6.44 -8.28
N VAL A 142 -9.22 -5.58 -7.60
CA VAL A 142 -8.69 -4.37 -6.98
C VAL A 142 -9.17 -4.25 -5.54
N VAL A 143 -8.23 -3.98 -4.65
CA VAL A 143 -8.51 -3.67 -3.24
C VAL A 143 -8.06 -2.26 -2.93
N ILE A 144 -8.83 -1.56 -2.09
CA ILE A 144 -8.50 -0.25 -1.54
C ILE A 144 -8.56 -0.34 -0.02
N TYR A 145 -7.54 0.17 0.67
CA TYR A 145 -7.50 0.32 2.12
C TYR A 145 -7.09 1.74 2.51
N ARG A 146 -7.80 2.32 3.49
CA ARG A 146 -7.64 3.71 3.95
C ARG A 146 -7.41 3.83 5.46
N GLY A 147 -7.12 2.72 6.14
CA GLY A 147 -6.85 2.68 7.57
C GLY A 147 -8.08 2.76 8.47
N ASP A 148 -9.25 2.36 7.95
CA ASP A 148 -10.52 2.25 8.70
C ASP A 148 -10.63 0.92 9.46
#